data_AF-A0A1G9CJJ2-F1
#
_entry.id   AF-A0A1G9CJJ2-F1
#
_cell.length_a   1.000
_cell.length_b   1.000
_cell.length_c   1.000
_cell.angle_alpha   90.00
_cell.angle_beta   90.00
_cell.angle_gamma   90.00
#
_symmetry.space_group_name_H-M   'P 1'
#
loop_
_entity.id
_entity.type
_entity.pdbx_description
1 polymer ?
#
loop_
_entity_poly.entity_id
_entity_poly.type
_entity_poly.pdbx_seq_one_letter_code
_entity_poly.pdbx_strand_id
1 'polypeptide(L)'
;MEKGLTNKRGSIVVNVFIIGLIIFTLMISAVTLVANDYQRVASSSHSIKAYFLAESAMEEAYHEILILVDDVVVEYLEDLKEYKMDFINKMKEEEVHPNEYQPPQLGDYLQDRMLVNLAFYNKIVENPFHNYSPYHYYKRSFTYDSNHNTIVIEVVGVYNQARKFIRGEARLPIAYNKVKDRYNLPQVEVVSLEMISSYQTYGGYEDTSK
;
A
#
# COMPACT_ATOMS: atom_id res chain seq x y z
N MET A 1 -11.03 80.60 -24.93
CA MET A 1 -11.19 79.64 -26.04
C MET A 1 -9.83 78.97 -26.27
N GLU A 2 -9.57 77.87 -25.57
CA GLU A 2 -8.33 77.13 -25.75
C GLU A 2 -8.34 76.44 -27.12
N LYS A 3 -7.41 76.85 -28.01
CA LYS A 3 -7.17 76.17 -29.28
C LYS A 3 -6.42 74.88 -29.00
N GLY A 4 -7.14 73.77 -28.92
CA GLY A 4 -6.54 72.44 -28.84
C GLY A 4 -5.69 72.15 -30.08
N LEU A 5 -4.38 71.98 -29.89
CA LEU A 5 -3.45 71.45 -30.89
C LEU A 5 -3.85 70.01 -31.24
N THR A 6 -4.57 69.81 -32.34
CA THR A 6 -4.97 68.48 -32.82
C THR A 6 -3.85 67.87 -33.67
N ASN A 7 -2.86 67.25 -33.01
CA ASN A 7 -1.83 66.46 -33.69
C ASN A 7 -2.38 65.08 -34.12
N LYS A 8 -3.11 65.06 -35.25
CA LYS A 8 -3.76 63.85 -35.78
C LYS A 8 -2.78 62.71 -36.08
N ARG A 9 -1.55 63.01 -36.53
CA ARG A 9 -0.54 61.98 -36.84
C ARG A 9 0.03 61.34 -35.57
N GLY A 10 0.31 62.14 -34.54
CA GLY A 10 0.75 61.62 -33.24
C GLY A 10 -0.33 60.73 -32.59
N SER A 11 -1.60 61.14 -32.66
CA SER A 11 -2.71 60.36 -32.12
C SER A 11 -2.88 58.98 -32.79
N ILE A 12 -2.66 58.88 -34.11
CA ILE A 12 -2.70 57.59 -34.83
C ILE A 12 -1.58 56.66 -34.34
N VAL A 13 -0.35 57.16 -34.22
CA VAL A 13 0.80 56.36 -33.76
C VAL A 13 0.58 55.86 -32.33
N VAL A 14 0.08 56.72 -31.43
CA VAL A 14 -0.23 56.34 -30.05
C VAL A 14 -1.33 55.28 -30.00
N ASN A 15 -2.41 55.43 -30.79
CA ASN A 15 -3.48 54.43 -30.83
C ASN A 15 -3.00 53.07 -31.35
N VAL A 16 -2.16 53.05 -32.40
CA VAL A 16 -1.57 51.81 -32.90
C VAL A 16 -0.69 51.15 -31.84
N PHE A 17 0.09 51.93 -31.09
CA PHE A 17 0.91 51.41 -29.99
C PHE A 17 0.05 50.81 -28.86
N ILE A 18 -1.02 51.51 -28.45
CA ILE A 18 -1.95 51.02 -27.43
C ILE A 18 -2.63 49.72 -27.89
N ILE A 19 -3.11 49.66 -29.13
CA ILE A 19 -3.70 48.44 -29.70
C ILE A 19 -2.68 47.30 -29.71
N GLY A 20 -1.43 47.57 -30.12
CA GLY A 20 -0.35 46.58 -30.09
C GLY A 20 -0.07 46.05 -28.68
N LEU A 21 -0.04 46.94 -27.68
CA LEU A 21 0.18 46.56 -26.28
C LEU A 21 -0.98 45.71 -25.73
N ILE A 22 -2.22 46.03 -26.09
CA ILE A 22 -3.40 45.23 -25.74
C ILE A 22 -3.30 43.83 -26.36
N ILE A 23 -2.99 43.73 -27.66
CA ILE A 23 -2.82 42.43 -28.34
C ILE A 23 -1.71 41.61 -27.69
N PHE A 24 -0.57 42.25 -27.38
CA PHE A 24 0.55 41.58 -26.72
C PHE A 24 0.18 41.07 -25.32
N THR A 25 -0.54 41.87 -24.54
CA THR A 25 -1.02 41.48 -23.20
C THR A 25 -2.01 40.31 -23.29
N LEU A 26 -2.91 40.32 -24.28
CA LEU A 26 -3.82 39.21 -24.54
C LEU A 26 -3.06 37.94 -24.96
N MET A 27 -2.01 38.08 -25.77
CA MET A 27 -1.17 36.96 -26.21
C MET A 27 -0.43 36.31 -25.02
N ILE A 28 0.19 37.11 -24.14
CA ILE A 28 0.85 36.61 -22.93
C ILE A 28 -0.16 35.90 -22.02
N SER A 29 -1.35 36.48 -21.86
CA SER A 29 -2.41 35.90 -21.04
C SER A 29 -2.88 34.54 -21.59
N ALA A 30 -3.06 34.44 -22.91
CA ALA A 30 -3.42 33.18 -23.57
C ALA A 30 -2.33 32.11 -23.40
N VAL A 31 -1.06 32.46 -23.61
CA VAL A 31 0.07 31.54 -23.41
C VAL A 31 0.14 31.06 -21.96
N THR A 32 -0.08 31.96 -21.00
CA THR A 32 -0.07 31.63 -19.57
C THR A 32 -1.19 30.67 -19.21
N LEU A 33 -2.40 30.88 -19.73
CA LEU A 33 -3.53 29.97 -19.52
C LEU A 33 -3.23 28.58 -20.07
N VAL A 34 -2.72 28.48 -21.30
CA VAL A 34 -2.36 27.20 -21.93
C VAL A 34 -1.25 26.49 -21.15
N ALA A 35 -0.21 27.21 -20.72
CA ALA A 35 0.89 26.65 -19.94
C ALA A 35 0.39 26.11 -18.59
N ASN A 36 -0.49 26.85 -17.91
CA ASN A 36 -1.08 26.40 -16.64
C ASN A 36 -1.99 25.18 -16.81
N ASP A 37 -2.80 25.15 -17.87
CA ASP A 37 -3.66 24.00 -18.15
C ASP A 37 -2.84 22.75 -18.46
N TYR A 38 -1.81 22.88 -19.29
CA TYR A 38 -0.86 21.80 -19.57
C TYR A 38 -0.20 21.27 -18.29
N GLN A 39 0.27 22.15 -17.40
CA GLN A 39 0.85 21.74 -16.12
C GLN A 39 -0.15 21.00 -15.22
N ARG A 40 -1.42 21.42 -15.20
CA ARG A 40 -2.47 20.73 -14.45
C ARG A 40 -2.74 19.33 -14.99
N VAL A 41 -2.86 19.19 -16.31
CA VAL A 41 -3.07 17.90 -16.97
C VAL A 41 -1.88 16.97 -16.72
N ALA A 42 -0.65 17.47 -16.89
CA ALA A 42 0.56 16.69 -16.63
C ALA A 42 0.65 16.25 -15.16
N SER A 43 0.39 17.16 -14.21
CA SER A 43 0.36 16.85 -12.77
C SER A 43 -0.69 15.79 -12.43
N SER A 44 -1.89 15.89 -13.01
CA SER A 44 -2.94 14.89 -12.87
C SER A 44 -2.50 13.53 -13.41
N SER A 45 -1.88 13.48 -14.60
CA SER A 45 -1.33 12.25 -15.17
C SER A 45 -0.24 11.63 -14.28
N HIS A 46 0.68 12.44 -13.75
CA HIS A 46 1.71 11.96 -12.81
C HIS A 46 1.07 11.38 -11.54
N SER A 47 0.05 12.04 -11.00
CA SER A 47 -0.71 11.59 -9.84
C SER A 47 -1.40 10.24 -10.08
N ILE A 48 -2.01 10.05 -11.26
CA ILE A 48 -2.64 8.77 -11.63
C ILE A 48 -1.60 7.65 -11.72
N LYS A 49 -0.45 7.92 -12.36
CA LYS A 49 0.63 6.92 -12.49
C LYS A 49 1.27 6.56 -11.15
N ALA A 50 1.47 7.55 -10.28
CA ALA A 50 1.93 7.32 -8.91
C ALA A 50 0.92 6.49 -8.10
N TYR A 51 -0.39 6.69 -8.33
CA TYR A 51 -1.44 5.91 -7.69
C TYR A 51 -1.41 4.45 -8.16
N PHE A 52 -1.31 4.21 -9.46
CA PHE A 52 -1.21 2.86 -10.02
C PHE A 52 0.04 2.12 -9.50
N LEU A 53 1.18 2.79 -9.39
CA LEU A 53 2.37 2.25 -8.74
C LEU A 53 2.12 1.82 -7.29
N ALA A 54 1.37 2.61 -6.53
CA ALA A 54 1.02 2.28 -5.16
C ALA A 54 0.06 1.08 -5.10
N GLU A 55 -0.94 1.02 -5.97
CA GLU A 55 -1.87 -0.12 -6.04
C GLU A 55 -1.14 -1.42 -6.40
N SER A 56 -0.30 -1.41 -7.42
CA SER A 56 0.50 -2.59 -7.79
C SER A 56 1.42 -3.04 -6.66
N ALA A 57 2.02 -2.09 -5.94
CA ALA A 57 2.84 -2.40 -4.76
C ALA A 57 2.01 -3.03 -3.64
N MET A 58 0.77 -2.58 -3.43
CA MET A 58 -0.14 -3.15 -2.42
C MET A 58 -0.52 -4.59 -2.78
N GLU A 59 -0.88 -4.84 -4.04
CA GLU A 59 -1.24 -6.18 -4.52
C GLU A 59 -0.07 -7.15 -4.38
N GLU A 60 1.13 -6.75 -4.81
CA GLU A 60 2.35 -7.55 -4.66
C GLU A 60 2.66 -7.80 -3.18
N ALA A 61 2.60 -6.76 -2.34
CA ALA A 61 2.87 -6.86 -0.91
C ALA A 61 1.89 -7.82 -0.20
N TYR A 62 0.60 -7.70 -0.51
CA TYR A 62 -0.42 -8.58 0.06
C TYR A 62 -0.24 -10.03 -0.40
N HIS A 63 0.04 -10.25 -1.69
CA HIS A 63 0.26 -11.58 -2.23
C HIS A 63 1.46 -12.26 -1.59
N GLU A 64 2.57 -11.54 -1.39
CA GLU A 64 3.76 -12.06 -0.74
C GLU A 64 3.51 -12.45 0.72
N ILE A 65 2.79 -11.60 1.46
CA ILE A 65 2.37 -11.91 2.84
C ILE A 65 1.44 -13.13 2.87
N LEU A 66 0.51 -13.24 1.92
CA LEU A 66 -0.39 -14.39 1.84
C LEU A 66 0.39 -15.70 1.67
N ILE A 67 1.35 -15.76 0.75
CA ILE A 67 2.19 -16.95 0.54
C ILE A 67 2.94 -17.31 1.83
N LEU A 68 3.58 -16.32 2.48
CA LEU A 68 4.35 -16.56 3.70
C LEU A 68 3.48 -17.09 4.84
N VAL A 69 2.27 -16.55 4.95
CA VAL A 69 1.31 -16.98 5.96
C VAL A 69 0.81 -18.40 5.68
N ASP A 70 0.48 -18.69 4.42
CA ASP A 70 0.03 -20.02 4.02
C ASP A 70 1.10 -21.08 4.30
N ASP A 71 2.38 -20.78 4.02
CA ASP A 71 3.50 -21.68 4.34
C ASP A 71 3.58 -21.97 5.85
N VAL A 72 3.47 -20.94 6.69
CA VAL A 72 3.48 -21.11 8.17
C VAL A 72 2.25 -21.87 8.67
N VAL A 73 1.08 -21.63 8.07
CA VAL A 73 -0.15 -22.36 8.41
C VAL A 73 -0.03 -23.83 8.03
N VAL A 74 0.58 -24.15 6.88
CA VAL A 74 0.82 -25.54 6.47
C VAL A 74 1.77 -26.23 7.43
N GLU A 75 2.92 -25.63 7.77
CA GLU A 75 3.87 -26.16 8.77
C GLU A 75 3.15 -26.45 10.10
N TYR A 76 2.37 -25.49 10.59
CA TYR A 76 1.56 -25.64 11.80
C TYR A 76 0.57 -26.82 11.73
N LEU A 77 -0.15 -26.97 10.62
CA LEU A 77 -1.13 -28.04 10.45
C LEU A 77 -0.49 -29.43 10.33
N GLU A 78 0.69 -29.51 9.73
CA GLU A 78 1.49 -30.73 9.67
C GLU A 78 1.97 -31.14 11.08
N ASP A 79 2.57 -30.21 11.82
CA ASP A 79 3.03 -30.46 13.20
C ASP A 79 1.86 -30.80 14.14
N LEU A 80 0.73 -30.13 13.98
CA LEU A 80 -0.48 -30.42 14.75
C LEU A 80 -1.01 -31.84 14.46
N LYS A 81 -0.95 -32.28 13.19
CA LYS A 81 -1.34 -33.63 12.79
C LYS A 81 -0.41 -34.67 13.40
N GLU A 82 0.90 -34.47 13.35
CA GLU A 82 1.90 -35.37 13.95
C GLU A 82 1.71 -35.46 15.46
N TYR A 83 1.64 -34.32 16.14
CA TYR A 83 1.38 -34.24 17.58
C TYR A 83 0.10 -35.01 17.98
N LYS A 84 -0.97 -34.85 17.20
CA LYS A 84 -2.24 -35.53 17.44
C LYS A 84 -2.13 -37.05 17.25
N MET A 85 -1.39 -37.50 16.23
CA MET A 85 -1.17 -38.93 16.00
C MET A 85 -0.36 -39.57 17.12
N ASP A 86 0.72 -38.91 17.57
CA ASP A 86 1.56 -39.36 18.67
C ASP A 86 0.77 -39.42 19.98
N PHE A 87 -0.06 -38.41 20.25
CA PHE A 87 -0.91 -38.39 21.43
C PHE A 87 -1.94 -39.53 21.42
N ILE A 88 -2.57 -39.81 20.27
CA ILE A 88 -3.52 -40.93 20.13
C ILE A 88 -2.82 -42.27 20.38
N ASN A 89 -1.57 -42.44 19.95
CA ASN A 89 -0.81 -43.66 20.18
C ASN A 89 -0.53 -43.86 21.68
N LYS A 90 -0.04 -42.83 22.38
CA LYS A 90 0.18 -42.88 23.82
C LYS A 90 -1.11 -43.08 24.63
N MET A 91 -2.24 -42.54 24.16
CA MET A 91 -3.55 -42.76 24.79
C MET A 91 -4.00 -44.22 24.69
N LYS A 92 -3.68 -44.93 23.60
CA LYS A 92 -3.97 -46.38 23.48
C LYS A 92 -3.09 -47.23 24.38
N GLU A 93 -1.90 -46.75 24.72
CA GLU A 93 -0.95 -47.39 25.63
C GLU A 93 -1.24 -47.05 27.11
N GLU A 94 -2.34 -46.33 27.38
CA GLU A 94 -2.78 -45.88 28.72
C GLU A 94 -1.78 -44.95 29.43
N GLU A 95 -0.85 -44.33 28.69
CA GLU A 95 0.20 -43.46 29.27
C GLU A 95 -0.29 -42.04 29.58
N VAL A 96 -1.37 -41.59 28.94
CA VAL A 96 -1.86 -40.20 29.02
C VAL A 96 -3.37 -40.13 28.93
N HIS A 97 -3.97 -39.19 29.68
CA HIS A 97 -5.39 -38.90 29.60
C HIS A 97 -5.73 -37.83 28.55
N PRO A 98 -6.92 -37.86 27.92
CA PRO A 98 -7.35 -36.85 26.95
C PRO A 98 -7.32 -35.39 27.45
N ASN A 99 -7.41 -35.19 28.77
CA ASN A 99 -7.38 -33.85 29.39
C ASN A 99 -5.98 -33.22 29.39
N GLU A 100 -4.95 -34.00 29.08
CA GLU A 100 -3.55 -33.54 29.01
C GLU A 100 -3.17 -33.06 27.60
N TYR A 101 -4.12 -33.04 26.66
CA TYR A 101 -3.89 -32.61 25.29
C TYR A 101 -3.62 -31.09 25.23
N GLN A 102 -2.36 -30.72 25.00
CA GLN A 102 -1.89 -29.34 24.88
C GLN A 102 -1.21 -29.13 23.51
N PRO A 103 -2.00 -28.88 22.46
CA PRO A 103 -1.45 -28.73 21.12
C PRO A 103 -0.66 -27.43 20.97
N PRO A 104 0.29 -27.37 20.02
CA PRO A 104 0.92 -26.13 19.61
C PRO A 104 -0.13 -25.08 19.21
N GLN A 105 0.19 -23.80 19.43
CA GLN A 105 -0.67 -22.68 19.08
C GLN A 105 -0.19 -22.01 17.80
N LEU A 106 -1.11 -21.70 16.88
CA LEU A 106 -0.77 -21.03 15.62
C LEU A 106 -0.11 -19.66 15.84
N GLY A 107 -0.48 -18.95 16.91
CA GLY A 107 0.11 -17.65 17.24
C GLY A 107 1.62 -17.71 17.46
N ASP A 108 2.13 -18.78 18.06
CA ASP A 108 3.56 -18.96 18.32
C ASP A 108 4.34 -19.15 17.00
N TYR A 109 3.77 -19.92 16.06
CA TYR A 109 4.35 -20.14 14.73
C TYR A 109 4.40 -18.85 13.92
N LEU A 110 3.29 -18.09 13.91
CA LEU A 110 3.23 -16.80 13.25
C LEU A 110 4.26 -15.83 13.86
N GLN A 111 4.37 -15.79 15.18
CA GLN A 111 5.33 -14.92 15.87
C GLN A 111 6.77 -15.26 15.50
N ASP A 112 7.17 -16.53 15.66
CA ASP A 112 8.56 -16.97 15.53
C ASP A 112 9.04 -17.02 14.08
N ARG A 113 8.18 -17.43 13.15
CA ARG A 113 8.56 -17.63 11.74
C ARG A 113 8.40 -16.37 10.89
N MET A 114 7.34 -15.60 11.15
CA MET A 114 6.91 -14.53 10.26
C MET A 114 7.04 -13.13 10.89
N LEU A 115 6.40 -12.89 12.03
CA LEU A 115 6.25 -11.53 12.58
C LEU A 115 7.57 -10.91 13.01
N VAL A 116 8.49 -11.70 13.56
CA VAL A 116 9.85 -11.24 13.90
C VAL A 116 10.63 -10.78 12.66
N ASN A 117 10.36 -11.38 11.51
CA ASN A 117 11.08 -11.15 10.27
C ASN A 117 10.33 -10.23 9.30
N LEU A 118 9.20 -9.65 9.72
CA LEU A 118 8.30 -8.91 8.85
C LEU A 118 8.98 -7.71 8.17
N ALA A 119 9.92 -7.06 8.86
CA ALA A 119 10.69 -5.93 8.33
C ALA A 119 11.64 -6.31 7.17
N PHE A 120 12.05 -7.58 7.04
CA PHE A 120 12.91 -8.02 5.93
C PHE A 120 12.19 -7.99 4.57
N TYR A 121 10.86 -7.97 4.56
CA TYR A 121 10.05 -7.89 3.34
C TYR A 121 9.85 -6.45 2.83
N ASN A 122 10.34 -5.46 3.60
CA ASN A 122 10.37 -4.07 3.19
C ASN A 122 11.28 -3.91 1.96
N LYS A 123 10.76 -3.27 0.91
CA LYS A 123 11.45 -3.20 -0.39
C LYS A 123 11.16 -1.89 -1.11
N ILE A 124 12.13 -1.47 -1.93
CA ILE A 124 11.98 -0.42 -2.93
C ILE A 124 12.22 -1.07 -4.30
N VAL A 125 11.33 -0.81 -5.25
CA VAL A 125 11.45 -1.29 -6.62
C VAL A 125 11.49 -0.10 -7.56
N GLU A 126 12.61 0.07 -8.23
CA GLU A 126 12.87 1.17 -9.15
C GLU A 126 12.46 0.78 -10.58
N ASN A 127 11.78 1.70 -11.26
CA ASN A 127 11.32 1.61 -12.64
C ASN A 127 10.63 0.29 -13.04
N PRO A 128 9.61 -0.18 -12.28
CA PRO A 128 8.91 -1.44 -12.55
C PRO A 128 8.15 -1.47 -13.88
N PHE A 129 7.81 -0.31 -14.46
CA PHE A 129 7.01 -0.23 -15.68
C PHE A 129 7.80 0.38 -16.84
N HIS A 130 8.11 -0.43 -17.85
CA HIS A 130 8.91 0.02 -19.01
C HIS A 130 8.25 1.12 -19.85
N ASN A 131 6.92 1.22 -19.83
CA ASN A 131 6.16 2.25 -20.56
C ASN A 131 6.11 3.61 -19.81
N TYR A 132 6.68 3.68 -18.62
CA TYR A 132 6.75 4.90 -17.81
C TYR A 132 8.09 5.59 -18.07
N SER A 133 8.07 6.67 -18.86
CA SER A 133 9.30 7.32 -19.34
C SER A 133 10.14 8.03 -18.27
N PRO A 134 9.59 8.84 -17.36
CA PRO A 134 10.33 9.45 -16.26
C PRO A 134 10.69 8.41 -15.19
N TYR A 135 11.65 8.79 -14.34
CA TYR A 135 11.96 8.01 -13.14
C TYR A 135 10.72 7.79 -12.27
N HIS A 136 10.55 6.55 -11.85
CA HIS A 136 9.44 6.13 -11.03
C HIS A 136 9.82 4.91 -10.19
N TYR A 137 9.17 4.74 -9.05
CA TYR A 137 9.40 3.60 -8.16
C TYR A 137 8.19 3.39 -7.25
N TYR A 138 8.16 2.25 -6.58
CA TYR A 138 7.35 2.10 -5.38
C TYR A 138 8.18 1.59 -4.21
N LYS A 139 7.69 1.90 -3.01
CA LYS A 139 8.20 1.39 -1.74
C LYS A 139 7.06 0.68 -1.02
N ARG A 140 7.36 -0.43 -0.35
CA ARG A 140 6.45 -1.09 0.59
C ARG A 140 7.13 -1.27 1.95
N SER A 141 6.33 -1.18 3.00
CA SER A 141 6.74 -1.48 4.36
C SER A 141 5.65 -2.24 5.10
N PHE A 142 6.08 -3.13 5.98
CA PHE A 142 5.21 -3.95 6.80
C PHE A 142 5.48 -3.68 8.28
N THR A 143 4.42 -3.54 9.06
CA THR A 143 4.48 -3.47 10.52
C THR A 143 3.41 -4.37 11.13
N TYR A 144 3.65 -4.86 12.34
CA TYR A 144 2.70 -5.66 13.09
C TYR A 144 2.06 -4.83 14.20
N ASP A 145 0.74 -4.76 14.23
CA ASP A 145 -0.02 -4.16 15.32
C ASP A 145 -0.53 -5.28 16.24
N SER A 146 0.14 -5.45 17.38
CA SER A 146 -0.20 -6.45 18.39
C SER A 146 -1.54 -6.18 19.08
N ASN A 147 -2.04 -4.95 19.09
CA ASN A 147 -3.31 -4.64 19.76
C ASN A 147 -4.51 -5.13 18.96
N HIS A 148 -4.40 -5.06 17.64
CA HIS A 148 -5.46 -5.48 16.72
C HIS A 148 -5.19 -6.84 16.07
N ASN A 149 -4.02 -7.41 16.30
CA ASN A 149 -3.54 -8.63 15.66
C ASN A 149 -3.56 -8.55 14.13
N THR A 150 -3.06 -7.42 13.60
CA THR A 150 -3.07 -7.10 12.17
C THR A 150 -1.67 -6.80 11.65
N ILE A 151 -1.46 -7.13 10.37
CA ILE A 151 -0.32 -6.65 9.60
C ILE A 151 -0.75 -5.38 8.89
N VAL A 152 -0.03 -4.30 9.14
CA VAL A 152 -0.19 -3.03 8.45
C VAL A 152 0.78 -3.00 7.28
N ILE A 153 0.26 -2.79 6.08
CA ILE A 153 1.01 -2.68 4.83
C ILE A 153 0.94 -1.22 4.40
N GLU A 154 2.08 -0.57 4.31
CA GLU A 154 2.17 0.82 3.85
C GLU A 154 2.94 0.86 2.54
N VAL A 155 2.35 1.44 1.51
CA VAL A 155 2.96 1.53 0.19
C VAL A 155 2.98 2.96 -0.31
N VAL A 156 4.05 3.29 -1.03
CA VAL A 156 4.25 4.59 -1.65
C VAL A 156 4.58 4.38 -3.12
N GLY A 157 3.74 4.89 -4.01
CA GLY A 157 4.04 4.98 -5.43
C GLY A 157 4.54 6.38 -5.77
N VAL A 158 5.64 6.47 -6.52
CA VAL A 158 6.25 7.74 -6.92
C VAL A 158 6.49 7.74 -8.42
N TYR A 159 5.98 8.78 -9.08
CA TYR A 159 6.20 9.03 -10.50
C TYR A 159 6.57 10.49 -10.71
N ASN A 160 7.80 10.74 -11.16
CA ASN A 160 8.33 12.10 -11.30
C ASN A 160 8.18 12.91 -9.99
N GLN A 161 7.34 13.94 -9.96
CA GLN A 161 7.10 14.78 -8.77
C GLN A 161 5.85 14.37 -7.97
N ALA A 162 5.07 13.40 -8.45
CA ALA A 162 3.85 12.95 -7.78
C ALA A 162 4.12 11.77 -6.85
N ARG A 163 3.43 11.75 -5.70
CA ARG A 163 3.50 10.68 -4.70
C ARG A 163 2.09 10.28 -4.27
N LYS A 164 1.86 8.99 -4.09
CA LYS A 164 0.61 8.43 -3.59
C LYS A 164 0.89 7.36 -2.55
N PHE A 165 0.07 7.35 -1.51
CA PHE A 165 0.22 6.46 -0.37
C PHE A 165 -1.04 5.63 -0.24
N ILE A 166 -0.88 4.33 -0.04
CA ILE A 166 -1.98 3.42 0.28
C ILE A 166 -1.59 2.69 1.55
N ARG A 167 -2.54 2.56 2.46
CA ARG A 167 -2.41 1.78 3.69
C ARG A 167 -3.42 0.65 3.65
N GLY A 168 -2.92 -0.56 3.88
CA GLY A 168 -3.69 -1.79 3.98
C GLY A 168 -3.54 -2.40 5.36
N GLU A 169 -4.58 -3.05 5.85
CA GLU A 169 -4.58 -3.75 7.14
C GLU A 169 -5.13 -5.17 6.93
N ALA A 170 -4.29 -6.16 7.17
CA ALA A 170 -4.62 -7.57 7.02
C ALA A 170 -4.73 -8.24 8.39
N ARG A 171 -5.84 -8.96 8.63
CA ARG A 171 -6.03 -9.76 9.84
C ARG A 171 -5.20 -11.02 9.74
N LEU A 172 -4.41 -11.31 10.77
CA LEU A 172 -3.69 -12.58 10.86
C LEU A 172 -4.66 -13.77 10.95
N PRO A 173 -4.23 -14.96 10.48
CA PRO A 173 -5.00 -16.18 10.64
C PRO A 173 -5.36 -16.48 12.09
N ILE A 174 -6.50 -17.13 12.28
CA ILE A 174 -6.97 -17.56 13.60
C ILE A 174 -7.34 -19.04 13.52
N ALA A 175 -6.79 -19.83 14.44
CA ALA A 175 -7.16 -21.23 14.64
C ALA A 175 -8.27 -21.31 15.70
N TYR A 176 -9.33 -22.08 15.45
CA TYR A 176 -10.36 -22.37 16.44
C TYR A 176 -10.80 -23.83 16.42
N ASN A 177 -11.32 -24.28 17.56
CA ASN A 177 -11.83 -25.64 17.73
C ASN A 177 -13.29 -25.70 17.27
N LYS A 178 -13.56 -26.41 16.18
CA LYS A 178 -14.92 -26.50 15.62
C LYS A 178 -15.76 -27.55 16.34
N VAL A 179 -15.27 -28.79 16.38
CA VAL A 179 -15.95 -29.97 16.93
C VAL A 179 -14.91 -30.92 17.52
N LYS A 180 -15.32 -31.85 18.37
CA LYS A 180 -14.48 -32.97 18.78
C LYS A 180 -14.54 -34.12 17.78
N ASP A 181 -13.43 -34.78 17.56
CA ASP A 181 -13.35 -35.96 16.71
C ASP A 181 -13.76 -37.26 17.44
N ARG A 182 -13.59 -38.40 16.75
CA ARG A 182 -13.88 -39.74 17.29
C ARG A 182 -13.03 -40.13 18.52
N TYR A 183 -11.94 -39.43 18.77
CA TYR A 183 -11.05 -39.62 19.91
C TYR A 183 -11.31 -38.57 21.02
N ASN A 184 -12.40 -37.81 20.92
CA ASN A 184 -12.74 -36.72 21.83
C ASN A 184 -11.69 -35.59 21.86
N LEU A 185 -10.84 -35.51 20.81
CA LEU A 185 -9.83 -34.47 20.62
C LEU A 185 -10.39 -33.35 19.73
N PRO A 186 -9.94 -32.10 19.89
CA PRO A 186 -10.43 -30.99 19.07
C PRO A 186 -10.06 -31.18 17.59
N GLN A 187 -10.98 -30.80 16.71
CA GLN A 187 -10.74 -30.54 15.30
C GLN A 187 -10.50 -29.05 15.12
N VAL A 188 -9.31 -28.71 14.64
CA VAL A 188 -8.88 -27.33 14.41
C VAL A 188 -9.25 -26.91 12.98
N GLU A 189 -9.82 -25.72 12.85
CA GLU A 189 -10.04 -25.03 11.59
C GLU A 189 -9.29 -23.70 11.64
N VAL A 190 -8.66 -23.32 10.52
CA VAL A 190 -7.88 -22.08 10.41
C VAL A 190 -8.61 -21.14 9.46
N VAL A 191 -8.90 -19.93 9.93
CA VAL A 191 -9.32 -18.82 9.07
C VAL A 191 -8.08 -18.22 8.45
N SER A 192 -8.03 -18.12 7.13
CA SER A 192 -6.89 -17.55 6.40
C SER A 192 -6.72 -16.06 6.68
N LEU A 193 -5.56 -15.53 6.25
CA LEU A 193 -5.32 -14.09 6.18
C LEU A 193 -6.44 -13.40 5.39
N GLU A 194 -6.91 -12.25 5.87
CA GLU A 194 -7.94 -11.45 5.21
C GLU A 194 -7.58 -9.96 5.23
N MET A 195 -7.61 -9.30 4.07
CA MET A 195 -7.51 -7.84 3.99
C MET A 195 -8.79 -7.20 4.56
N ILE A 196 -8.68 -6.53 5.71
CA ILE A 196 -9.80 -5.87 6.38
C ILE A 196 -10.07 -4.50 5.77
N SER A 197 -9.01 -3.76 5.46
CA SER A 197 -9.12 -2.43 4.88
C SER A 197 -7.96 -2.12 3.95
N SER A 198 -8.23 -1.32 2.93
CA SER A 198 -7.22 -0.73 2.04
C SER A 198 -7.73 0.63 1.58
N TYR A 199 -6.97 1.69 1.85
CA TYR A 199 -7.38 3.06 1.54
C TYR A 199 -6.20 3.96 1.20
N GLN A 200 -6.45 4.95 0.35
CA GLN A 200 -5.48 5.99 0.06
C GLN A 200 -5.32 6.90 1.28
N THR A 201 -4.09 7.16 1.67
CA THR A 201 -3.76 8.06 2.78
C THR A 201 -2.90 9.24 2.31
N TYR A 202 -2.74 10.24 3.18
CA TYR A 202 -1.76 11.30 3.02
C TYR A 202 -0.52 10.87 3.79
N GLY A 203 0.66 10.93 3.17
CA GLY A 203 1.92 10.38 3.70
C GLY A 203 2.05 10.54 5.20
N GLY A 204 2.00 9.42 5.92
CA GLY A 204 1.92 9.37 7.37
C GLY A 204 3.15 8.67 7.96
N TYR A 205 3.76 9.35 8.93
CA TYR A 205 4.90 8.98 9.78
C TYR A 205 6.21 8.67 9.06
N GLU A 206 7.01 9.73 8.85
CA GLU A 206 8.46 9.59 8.91
C GLU A 206 8.82 9.03 10.29
N ASP A 207 9.38 7.83 10.29
CA ASP A 207 10.06 7.24 11.43
C ASP A 207 11.17 8.21 11.89
N THR A 208 10.94 8.88 13.02
CA THR A 208 11.91 9.82 13.62
C THR A 208 12.99 9.11 14.43
N SER A 209 13.15 7.78 14.30
CA SER A 209 14.26 7.07 14.92
C SER A 209 15.57 7.24 14.12
N LYS A 210 16.31 8.30 14.45
CA LYS A 210 17.77 8.36 14.30
C LYS A 210 18.46 7.93 15.59
#